data_AF-A0A7J3B9R4-F1
#
_entry.id   AF-A0A7J3B9R4-F1
#
_cell.length_a   1.000
_cell.length_b   1.000
_cell.length_c   1.000
_cell.angle_alpha   90.00
_cell.angle_beta   90.00
_cell.angle_gamma   90.00
#
_symmetry.space_group_name_H-M   'P 1'
#
loop_
_entity.id
_entity.type
_entity.pdbx_description
1 polymer ?
#
loop_
_entity_poly.entity_id
_entity_poly.type
_entity_poly.pdbx_seq_one_letter_code
_entity_poly.pdbx_strand_id
1 'polypeptide(L)'
;MELIEIVAVFVIILAVIVILILLFIVNRPYSCKRKVKGQQTIFSLDANRDIARVEVIGKFNGESIKFERKDIKKGEKIEFAYPASTEPASVTIEIEKGNLKTFEV
;
A
#
# COMPACT_ATOMS: atom_id res chain seq x y z
N MET A 1 35.14 -24.20 20.33
CA MET A 1 33.72 -24.62 20.41
C MET A 1 32.80 -23.40 20.37
N GLU A 2 33.15 -22.33 21.08
CA GLU A 2 32.37 -21.08 21.19
C GLU A 2 32.10 -20.34 19.86
N LEU A 3 33.07 -20.27 18.94
CA LEU A 3 32.88 -19.52 17.69
C LEU A 3 31.81 -20.14 16.77
N ILE A 4 31.75 -21.46 16.69
CA ILE A 4 30.78 -22.19 15.84
C ILE A 4 29.36 -22.00 16.39
N GLU A 5 29.21 -22.05 17.72
CA GLU A 5 27.93 -21.81 18.39
C GLU A 5 27.44 -20.37 18.20
N ILE A 6 28.33 -19.38 18.33
CA ILE A 6 27.99 -17.97 18.10
C ILE A 6 27.52 -17.74 16.65
N VAL A 7 28.24 -18.30 15.68
CA VAL A 7 27.86 -18.20 14.26
C VAL A 7 26.53 -18.88 14.00
N ALA A 8 26.29 -20.07 14.57
CA ALA A 8 25.03 -20.79 14.43
C ALA A 8 23.84 -19.99 15.01
N VAL A 9 24.00 -19.39 16.19
CA VAL A 9 22.97 -18.52 16.80
C VAL A 9 22.67 -17.32 15.90
N PHE A 10 23.69 -16.68 15.34
CA PHE A 10 23.49 -15.54 14.44
C PHE A 10 22.73 -15.91 13.16
N VAL A 11 23.03 -17.08 12.58
CA VAL A 11 22.31 -17.62 11.41
C VAL A 11 20.84 -17.87 11.75
N ILE A 12 20.55 -18.45 12.91
CA ILE A 12 19.16 -18.69 13.36
C ILE A 12 18.43 -17.35 13.54
N ILE A 13 19.05 -16.36 14.17
CA ILE A 13 18.46 -15.03 14.34
C ILE A 13 18.14 -14.38 12.99
N LEU A 14 19.09 -14.40 12.05
CA LEU A 14 18.86 -13.90 10.69
C LEU A 14 17.69 -14.61 10.00
N ALA A 15 17.60 -15.93 10.10
CA ALA A 15 16.50 -16.70 9.52
C ALA A 15 15.15 -16.29 10.12
N VAL A 16 15.07 -16.12 11.45
CA VAL A 16 13.86 -15.66 12.13
C VAL A 16 13.46 -14.25 11.66
N ILE A 17 14.42 -13.33 11.53
CA ILE A 17 14.17 -11.97 11.04
C ILE A 17 13.60 -12.01 9.60
N VAL A 18 14.18 -12.82 8.72
CA VAL A 18 13.68 -12.98 7.35
C VAL A 18 12.25 -13.51 7.33
N ILE A 19 11.94 -14.51 8.16
CA ILE A 19 10.58 -15.06 8.28
C ILE A 19 9.59 -13.98 8.76
N LEU A 20 9.96 -13.18 9.76
CA LEU A 20 9.11 -12.09 10.26
C LEU A 20 8.85 -11.02 9.19
N ILE A 21 9.88 -10.65 8.42
CA ILE A 21 9.73 -9.70 7.30
C ILE A 21 8.79 -10.27 6.23
N LEU A 22 8.95 -11.55 5.86
CA LEU A 22 8.09 -12.20 4.88
C LEU A 22 6.63 -12.26 5.35
N LEU A 23 6.39 -12.65 6.61
CA LEU A 23 5.05 -12.64 7.20
C LEU A 23 4.42 -11.24 7.16
N PHE A 24 5.20 -10.20 7.48
CA PHE A 24 4.70 -8.83 7.45
C PHE A 24 4.32 -8.36 6.03
N ILE A 25 5.08 -8.74 5.01
CA ILE A 25 4.79 -8.40 3.61
C ILE A 25 3.55 -9.15 3.11
N VAL A 26 3.44 -10.44 3.40
CA VAL A 26 2.33 -11.30 2.94
C VAL A 26 1.01 -10.89 3.61
N ASN A 27 1.04 -10.46 4.87
CA ASN A 27 -0.17 -10.09 5.60
C ASN A 27 -0.65 -8.64 5.35
N ARG A 28 -0.04 -7.91 4.41
CA ARG A 28 -0.52 -6.55 4.09
C ARG A 28 -1.94 -6.58 3.51
N PRO A 29 -2.86 -5.77 4.04
CA PRO A 29 -4.27 -5.78 3.64
C PRO A 29 -4.51 -5.29 2.21
N TYR A 30 -3.58 -4.51 1.67
CA TYR A 30 -3.65 -3.95 0.32
C TYR A 30 -2.24 -3.68 -0.23
N SER A 31 -2.14 -3.55 -1.55
CA SER A 31 -0.96 -3.02 -2.25
C SER A 31 -1.37 -1.80 -3.06
N CYS A 32 -0.63 -0.70 -2.92
CA CYS A 32 -0.88 0.53 -3.67
C CYS A 32 0.30 0.83 -4.58
N LYS A 33 0.02 1.28 -5.80
CA LYS A 33 1.04 1.72 -6.76
C LYS A 33 0.56 2.98 -7.45
N ARG A 34 1.43 3.98 -7.50
CA ARG A 34 1.23 5.16 -8.35
C ARG A 34 2.17 5.08 -9.54
N LYS A 35 1.63 5.26 -10.75
CA LYS A 35 2.43 5.28 -11.97
C LYS A 35 1.99 6.43 -12.85
N VAL A 36 2.94 7.28 -13.25
CA VAL A 36 2.72 8.29 -14.30
C VAL A 36 2.97 7.62 -15.64
N LYS A 37 1.97 7.65 -16.53
CA LYS A 37 2.05 7.11 -17.90
C LYS A 37 1.60 8.18 -18.89
N GLY A 38 2.58 8.85 -19.51
CA GLY A 38 2.30 9.95 -20.44
C GLY A 38 1.63 11.12 -19.73
N GLN A 39 0.42 11.47 -20.17
CA GLN A 39 -0.36 12.60 -19.63
C GLN A 39 -1.31 12.22 -18.48
N GLN A 40 -1.21 11.01 -17.93
CA GLN A 40 -2.05 10.55 -16.83
C GLN A 40 -1.22 9.96 -15.68
N THR A 41 -1.66 10.21 -14.46
CA THR A 41 -1.25 9.46 -13.28
C THR A 41 -2.32 8.42 -12.97
N ILE A 42 -1.88 7.17 -12.84
CA ILE A 42 -2.72 6.02 -12.50
C ILE A 42 -2.36 5.59 -11.08
N PHE A 43 -3.34 5.65 -10.18
CA PHE A 43 -3.27 5.02 -8.88
C PHE A 43 -3.96 3.66 -8.96
N SER A 44 -3.22 2.59 -8.67
CA SER A 44 -3.74 1.23 -8.59
C SER A 44 -3.73 0.75 -7.14
N LEU A 45 -4.83 0.13 -6.72
CA LEU A 45 -4.94 -0.56 -5.45
C LEU A 45 -5.38 -2.00 -5.69
N ASP A 46 -4.58 -2.95 -5.20
CA ASP A 46 -4.92 -4.37 -5.16
C ASP A 46 -5.33 -4.74 -3.72
N ALA A 47 -6.57 -5.19 -3.54
CA ALA A 47 -7.13 -5.53 -2.23
C ALA A 47 -6.79 -6.98 -1.86
N ASN A 48 -6.03 -7.20 -0.80
CA ASN A 48 -5.74 -8.55 -0.27
C ASN A 48 -6.73 -8.99 0.82
N ARG A 49 -7.58 -8.06 1.28
CA ARG A 49 -8.68 -8.24 2.24
C ARG A 49 -9.85 -7.34 1.81
N ASP A 50 -11.00 -7.51 2.44
CA ASP A 50 -12.13 -6.59 2.28
C ASP A 50 -11.74 -5.21 2.82
N ILE A 51 -12.09 -4.16 2.08
CA ILE A 51 -11.79 -2.76 2.40
C ILE A 51 -13.10 -1.98 2.35
N ALA A 52 -13.46 -1.34 3.45
CA ALA A 52 -14.69 -0.57 3.57
C ALA A 52 -14.72 0.66 2.65
N ARG A 53 -13.60 1.41 2.56
CA ARG A 53 -13.52 2.63 1.74
C ARG A 53 -12.10 2.92 1.28
N VAL A 54 -11.96 3.41 0.06
CA VAL A 54 -10.74 4.03 -0.47
C VAL A 54 -11.12 5.40 -1.02
N GLU A 55 -10.37 6.41 -0.60
CA GLU A 55 -10.48 7.78 -1.08
C GLU A 55 -9.11 8.23 -1.60
N VAL A 56 -9.06 8.80 -2.79
CA VAL A 56 -7.84 9.31 -3.42
C VAL A 56 -8.08 10.77 -3.78
N ILE A 57 -7.22 11.66 -3.28
CA ILE A 57 -7.24 13.09 -3.55
C ILE A 57 -5.96 13.43 -4.30
N GLY A 58 -6.06 13.57 -5.62
CA GLY A 58 -5.00 14.07 -6.47
C GLY A 58 -5.05 15.59 -6.57
N LYS A 59 -3.91 16.24 -6.79
CA LYS A 59 -3.84 17.68 -7.10
C LYS A 59 -3.34 17.88 -8.53
N PHE A 60 -3.98 18.78 -9.27
CA PHE A 60 -3.58 19.16 -10.62
C PHE A 60 -3.84 20.64 -10.85
N ASN A 61 -2.81 21.41 -11.22
CA ASN A 61 -2.89 22.85 -11.48
C ASN A 61 -3.57 23.67 -10.36
N GLY A 62 -3.35 23.28 -9.09
CA GLY A 62 -3.96 23.95 -7.93
C GLY A 62 -5.40 23.52 -7.61
N GLU A 63 -6.01 22.65 -8.42
CA GLU A 63 -7.30 22.04 -8.15
C GLU A 63 -7.13 20.63 -7.55
N SER A 64 -8.09 20.24 -6.69
CA SER A 64 -8.10 18.90 -6.08
C SER A 64 -9.16 18.02 -6.73
N ILE A 65 -8.74 16.83 -7.16
CA ILE A 65 -9.59 15.82 -7.77
C ILE A 65 -9.75 14.69 -6.76
N LYS A 66 -11.00 14.48 -6.33
CA LYS A 66 -11.35 13.46 -5.35
C LYS A 66 -12.00 12.25 -6.04
N PHE A 67 -11.50 11.06 -5.75
CA PHE A 67 -12.10 9.78 -6.09
C PHE A 67 -12.43 9.02 -4.82
N GLU A 68 -13.57 8.32 -4.79
CA GLU A 68 -14.00 7.52 -3.66
C GLU A 68 -14.64 6.23 -4.14
N ARG A 69 -14.30 5.11 -3.50
CA ARG A 69 -14.93 3.81 -3.72
C ARG A 69 -15.14 3.10 -2.38
N LYS A 70 -16.27 2.44 -2.24
CA LYS A 70 -16.69 1.72 -1.02
C LYS A 70 -16.87 0.24 -1.30
N ASP A 71 -16.92 -0.54 -0.23
CA ASP A 71 -17.30 -1.96 -0.23
C ASP A 71 -16.46 -2.83 -1.17
N ILE A 72 -15.15 -2.63 -1.12
CA ILE A 72 -14.17 -3.27 -1.99
C ILE A 72 -13.89 -4.67 -1.46
N LYS A 73 -14.04 -5.67 -2.31
CA LYS A 73 -13.85 -7.07 -1.92
C LYS A 73 -12.42 -7.53 -2.06
N LYS A 74 -12.02 -8.49 -1.23
CA LYS A 74 -10.76 -9.19 -1.38
C LYS A 74 -10.59 -9.71 -2.82
N GLY A 75 -9.43 -9.43 -3.41
CA GLY A 75 -9.07 -9.80 -4.78
C GLY A 75 -9.47 -8.76 -5.83
N GLU A 76 -10.22 -7.72 -5.47
CA GLU A 76 -10.53 -6.64 -6.39
C GLU A 76 -9.31 -5.73 -6.62
N LYS A 77 -9.20 -5.29 -7.87
CA LYS A 77 -8.25 -4.27 -8.30
C LYS A 77 -8.99 -3.01 -8.69
N ILE A 78 -8.56 -1.89 -8.14
CA ILE A 78 -9.13 -0.57 -8.41
C ILE A 78 -8.07 0.29 -9.04
N GLU A 79 -8.45 1.01 -10.09
CA GLU A 79 -7.59 1.96 -10.76
C GLU A 79 -8.30 3.31 -10.87
N PHE A 80 -7.65 4.37 -10.39
CA PHE A 80 -8.07 5.74 -10.60
C PHE A 80 -7.06 6.42 -11.52
N ALA A 81 -7.54 6.96 -12.63
CA ALA A 81 -6.73 7.73 -13.56
C ALA A 81 -7.09 9.21 -13.46
N TYR A 82 -6.08 10.05 -13.31
CA TYR A 82 -6.22 11.51 -13.29
C TYR A 82 -5.10 12.15 -14.11
N PRO A 83 -5.22 13.44 -14.49
CA PRO A 83 -4.19 14.14 -15.24
C PRO A 83 -2.81 14.00 -14.59
N ALA A 84 -1.76 13.89 -15.40
CA ALA A 84 -0.40 13.73 -14.92
C ALA A 84 -0.03 14.89 -13.99
N SER A 85 0.32 14.53 -12.76
CA SER A 85 0.74 15.47 -11.73
C SER A 85 1.99 14.96 -11.04
N THR A 86 2.93 15.86 -10.81
CA THR A 86 4.13 15.61 -10.00
C THR A 86 3.84 15.74 -8.50
N GLU A 87 2.71 16.34 -8.13
CA GLU A 87 2.31 16.51 -6.74
C GLU A 87 1.93 15.16 -6.11
N PRO A 88 2.23 14.95 -4.81
CA PRO A 88 1.78 13.77 -4.09
C PRO A 88 0.25 13.74 -4.03
N ALA A 89 -0.33 12.54 -4.19
CA ALA A 89 -1.75 12.33 -3.98
C ALA A 89 -1.98 11.81 -2.57
N SER A 90 -3.00 12.32 -1.90
CA SER A 90 -3.40 11.83 -0.58
C SER A 90 -4.35 10.65 -0.76
N VAL A 91 -4.05 9.53 -0.09
CA VAL A 91 -4.86 8.32 -0.15
C VAL A 91 -5.29 7.93 1.25
N THR A 92 -6.60 7.85 1.44
CA THR A 92 -7.24 7.43 2.68
C THR A 92 -7.89 6.08 2.48
N ILE A 93 -7.48 5.08 3.26
CA ILE A 93 -8.02 3.72 3.21
C ILE A 93 -8.65 3.37 4.55
N GLU A 94 -9.86 2.85 4.50
CA GLU A 94 -10.63 2.32 5.63
C GLU A 94 -10.81 0.83 5.43
N ILE A 95 -10.15 0.00 6.24
CA ILE A 95 -10.26 -1.47 6.14
C ILE A 95 -11.50 -1.94 6.89
N GLU A 96 -11.63 -1.52 8.14
CA GLU A 96 -12.77 -1.79 9.02
C GLU A 96 -13.35 -0.46 9.48
N LYS A 97 -14.67 -0.42 9.75
CA LYS A 97 -15.39 0.81 10.13
C LYS A 97 -14.66 1.51 11.29
N GLY A 98 -14.11 2.69 11.02
CA GLY A 98 -13.41 3.52 12.00
C GLY A 98 -11.87 3.41 12.03
N ASN A 99 -11.25 2.54 11.24
CA ASN A 99 -9.78 2.43 11.14
C ASN A 99 -9.27 3.01 9.82
N LEU A 100 -9.17 4.35 9.79
CA LEU A 100 -8.74 5.14 8.64
C LEU A 100 -7.23 5.33 8.66
N LYS A 101 -6.57 5.02 7.53
CA LYS A 101 -5.17 5.35 7.31
C LYS A 101 -5.03 6.25 6.11
N THR A 102 -4.50 7.45 6.33
CA THR A 102 -4.17 8.41 5.27
C THR A 102 -2.67 8.45 5.06
N PHE A 103 -2.23 8.41 3.81
CA PHE A 103 -0.83 8.50 3.43
C PHE A 103 -0.69 9.15 2.06
N GLU A 104 0.50 9.66 1.77
CA GLU A 104 0.81 10.29 0.48
C GLU A 104 1.52 9.31 -0.45
N VAL A 105 1.15 9.32 -1.73
CA VAL A 105 1.71 8.47 -2.80
C VAL A 105 2.07 9.25 -4.04
#